data_AF-A0A086D0W2-F1
#
_entry.id   AF-A0A086D0W2-F1
#
_cell.length_a   1.000
_cell.length_b   1.000
_cell.length_c   1.000
_cell.angle_alpha   90.00
_cell.angle_beta   90.00
_cell.angle_gamma   90.00
#
_symmetry.space_group_name_H-M   'P 1'
#
loop_
_entity.id
_entity.type
_entity.pdbx_description
1 polymer ?
#
loop_
_entity_poly.entity_id
_entity_poly.type
_entity_poly.pdbx_seq_one_letter_code
_entity_poly.pdbx_strand_id
1 'polypeptide(L)'
;MARQQDYKAEALALADRVGISAAARELGLQSSQLYQWRAKAQQQQSASAREQALADENARLKRQLAEKSEELEITKKAAAYFAKHLK
;
A
#
# COMPACT_ATOMS: atom_id res chain seq x y z
N MET A 1 7.50 -21.12 -8.74
CA MET A 1 7.83 -19.73 -8.34
C MET A 1 7.80 -19.53 -6.82
N ALA A 2 6.84 -20.10 -6.08
CA ALA A 2 6.74 -19.96 -4.60
C ALA A 2 8.00 -20.39 -3.82
N ARG A 3 8.54 -21.59 -4.11
CA ARG A 3 9.76 -22.13 -3.47
C ARG A 3 10.98 -21.18 -3.52
N GLN A 4 11.05 -20.31 -4.52
CA GLN A 4 12.16 -19.36 -4.69
C GLN A 4 11.97 -18.07 -3.88
N GLN A 5 10.73 -17.70 -3.57
CA GLN A 5 10.42 -16.59 -2.66
C GLN A 5 10.63 -17.01 -1.21
N ASP A 6 10.17 -18.20 -0.85
CA ASP A 6 10.35 -18.78 0.49
C ASP A 6 11.85 -18.92 0.84
N TYR A 7 12.64 -19.44 -0.10
CA TYR A 7 14.10 -19.55 0.07
C TYR A 7 14.79 -18.20 0.33
N LYS A 8 14.37 -17.13 -0.38
CA LYS A 8 14.94 -15.80 -0.17
C LYS A 8 14.54 -15.21 1.17
N ALA A 9 13.30 -15.45 1.62
CA ALA A 9 12.84 -15.02 2.92
C ALA A 9 13.60 -15.74 4.05
N GLU A 10 13.79 -17.04 3.94
CA GLU A 10 14.58 -17.84 4.89
C GLU A 10 16.05 -17.40 4.92
N ALA A 11 16.66 -17.14 3.75
CA ALA A 11 18.04 -16.65 3.65
C ALA A 11 18.22 -15.28 4.31
N LEU A 12 17.24 -14.38 4.15
CA LEU A 12 17.23 -13.08 4.82
C LEU A 12 17.02 -13.23 6.34
N ALA A 13 16.12 -14.13 6.77
CA ALA A 13 15.90 -14.41 8.19
C ALA A 13 17.13 -15.03 8.88
N LEU A 14 17.90 -15.86 8.16
CA LEU A 14 19.20 -16.35 8.62
C LEU A 14 20.19 -15.19 8.73
N ALA A 15 20.28 -14.34 7.71
CA ALA A 15 21.15 -13.16 7.72
C ALA A 15 20.83 -12.16 8.85
N ASP A 16 19.57 -12.05 9.27
CA ASP A 16 19.17 -11.24 10.42
C ASP A 16 19.66 -11.82 11.75
N ARG A 17 19.76 -13.16 11.86
CA ARG A 17 20.22 -13.85 13.07
C ARG A 17 21.74 -13.92 13.19
N VAL A 18 22.43 -14.30 12.11
CA VAL A 18 23.88 -14.57 12.15
C VAL A 18 24.73 -13.52 11.43
N GLY A 19 24.08 -12.55 10.77
CA GLY A 19 24.74 -11.55 9.94
C GLY A 19 24.91 -11.97 8.48
N ILE A 20 24.92 -10.99 7.57
CA ILE A 20 24.98 -11.19 6.11
C ILE A 20 26.18 -12.06 5.69
N SER A 21 27.38 -11.80 6.24
CA SER A 21 28.60 -12.52 5.84
C SER A 21 28.60 -13.98 6.29
N ALA A 22 28.03 -14.28 7.46
CA ALA A 22 27.94 -15.66 7.96
C ALA A 22 26.87 -16.43 7.18
N ALA A 23 25.69 -15.83 6.97
CA ALA A 23 24.62 -16.42 6.18
C ALA A 23 25.04 -16.65 4.72
N ALA A 24 25.78 -15.71 4.12
CA ALA A 24 26.33 -15.88 2.77
C ALA A 24 27.23 -17.11 2.67
N ARG A 25 28.12 -17.30 3.65
CA ARG A 25 29.02 -18.47 3.69
C ARG A 25 28.25 -19.77 3.90
N GLU A 26 27.28 -19.80 4.79
CA GLU A 26 26.46 -20.97 5.10
C GLU A 26 25.58 -21.40 3.92
N LEU A 27 25.05 -20.44 3.16
CA LEU A 27 24.17 -20.66 2.02
C LEU A 27 24.91 -20.78 0.68
N GLY A 28 26.24 -20.63 0.67
CA GLY A 28 27.05 -20.60 -0.56
C GLY A 28 26.70 -19.42 -1.49
N LEU A 29 26.19 -18.33 -0.94
CA LEU A 29 25.79 -17.12 -1.66
C LEU A 29 26.86 -16.04 -1.57
N GLN A 30 26.82 -15.09 -2.50
CA GLN A 30 27.59 -13.86 -2.34
C GLN A 30 26.85 -12.89 -1.41
N SER A 31 27.56 -12.23 -0.51
CA SER A 31 26.98 -11.22 0.39
C SER A 31 26.20 -10.13 -0.36
N SER A 32 26.66 -9.77 -1.57
CA SER A 32 25.98 -8.82 -2.46
C SER A 32 24.55 -9.26 -2.83
N GLN A 33 24.31 -10.56 -3.00
CA GLN A 33 22.98 -11.10 -3.32
C GLN A 33 22.03 -10.90 -2.14
N LEU A 34 22.48 -11.14 -0.91
CA LEU A 34 21.68 -10.91 0.28
C LEU A 34 21.37 -9.42 0.48
N TYR A 35 22.33 -8.53 0.23
CA TYR A 35 22.08 -7.08 0.25
C TYR A 35 21.02 -6.66 -0.78
N GLN A 36 21.12 -7.15 -2.02
CA GLN A 36 20.15 -6.85 -3.06
C GLN A 36 18.75 -7.38 -2.72
N TRP A 37 18.65 -8.58 -2.16
CA TRP A 37 17.36 -9.15 -1.76
C TRP A 37 16.74 -8.37 -0.61
N ARG A 38 17.56 -7.94 0.38
CA ARG A 38 17.09 -7.10 1.47
C ARG A 38 16.56 -5.75 0.97
N ALA A 39 17.30 -5.09 0.10
CA ALA A 39 16.87 -3.82 -0.50
C ALA A 39 15.55 -3.98 -1.28
N LYS A 40 15.43 -5.07 -2.05
CA LYS A 40 14.19 -5.37 -2.80
C LYS A 40 13.01 -5.67 -1.88
N ALA A 41 13.22 -6.40 -0.79
CA ALA A 41 12.17 -6.68 0.19
C ALA A 41 11.68 -5.39 0.87
N GLN A 42 12.60 -4.50 1.28
CA GLN A 42 12.25 -3.20 1.85
C GLN A 42 11.50 -2.31 0.87
N GLN A 43 11.91 -2.29 -0.40
CA GLN A 43 11.21 -1.52 -1.44
C GLN A 43 9.79 -2.06 -1.69
N GLN A 44 9.61 -3.38 -1.70
CA GLN A 44 8.28 -3.96 -1.85
C GLN A 44 7.38 -3.62 -0.66
N GLN A 45 7.91 -3.67 0.56
CA GLN A 45 7.15 -3.34 1.76
C GLN A 45 6.78 -1.86 1.85
N SER A 46 7.66 -0.95 1.41
CA SER A 46 7.34 0.48 1.35
C SER A 46 6.32 0.79 0.25
N ALA A 47 6.42 0.12 -0.90
CA ALA A 47 5.43 0.23 -1.97
C ALA A 47 4.05 -0.25 -1.50
N SER A 48 3.97 -1.40 -0.85
CA SER A 48 2.68 -1.92 -0.34
C SER A 48 2.07 -1.02 0.75
N ALA A 49 2.89 -0.46 1.64
CA ALA A 49 2.40 0.47 2.65
C ALA A 49 1.83 1.76 2.02
N ARG A 50 2.49 2.28 0.98
CA ARG A 50 2.02 3.44 0.22
C ARG A 50 0.71 3.14 -0.51
N GLU A 51 0.60 1.97 -1.15
CA GLU A 51 -0.63 1.55 -1.82
C GLU A 51 -1.80 1.44 -0.84
N GLN A 52 -1.58 0.88 0.35
CA GLN A 52 -2.61 0.80 1.38
C GLN A 52 -3.08 2.19 1.82
N ALA A 53 -2.14 3.11 2.10
CA ALA A 53 -2.48 4.48 2.47
C ALA A 53 -3.28 5.21 1.37
N LEU A 54 -2.95 4.98 0.10
CA LEU A 54 -3.70 5.52 -1.04
C LEU A 54 -5.11 4.92 -1.13
N ALA A 55 -5.26 3.63 -0.86
CA ALA A 55 -6.57 2.97 -0.86
C ALA A 55 -7.49 3.53 0.24
N ASP A 56 -6.94 3.72 1.44
CA ASP A 56 -7.67 4.29 2.58
C ASP A 56 -8.11 5.73 2.29
N GLU A 57 -7.21 6.55 1.74
CA GLU A 57 -7.55 7.92 1.35
C GLU A 57 -8.58 7.96 0.22
N ASN A 58 -8.48 7.06 -0.76
CA ASN A 58 -9.45 6.95 -1.84
C ASN A 58 -10.86 6.59 -1.32
N ALA A 59 -10.94 5.68 -0.34
CA ALA A 59 -12.19 5.33 0.31
C ALA A 59 -12.77 6.53 1.08
N ARG A 60 -11.92 7.28 1.79
CA ARG A 60 -12.32 8.52 2.50
C ARG A 60 -12.87 9.56 1.53
N LEU A 61 -12.17 9.82 0.43
CA LEU A 61 -12.58 10.79 -0.58
C LEU A 61 -13.89 10.41 -1.27
N LYS A 62 -14.09 9.12 -1.58
CA LYS A 62 -15.36 8.62 -2.14
C LYS A 62 -16.55 8.85 -1.22
N ARG A 63 -16.38 8.67 0.10
CA ARG A 63 -17.44 8.97 1.09
C ARG A 63 -17.79 10.45 1.10
N GLN A 64 -16.78 11.33 1.20
CA GLN A 64 -17.01 12.78 1.15
C GLN A 64 -17.68 13.22 -0.14
N LEU A 65 -17.29 12.63 -1.28
CA LEU A 65 -17.91 12.94 -2.57
C LEU A 65 -19.39 12.54 -2.59
N ALA A 66 -19.74 11.39 -2.04
CA ALA A 66 -21.13 10.94 -1.95
C ALA A 66 -21.97 11.88 -1.06
N GLU A 67 -21.48 12.21 0.13
CA GLU A 67 -22.14 13.15 1.06
C GLU A 67 -22.38 14.51 0.40
N LYS A 68 -21.35 15.09 -0.23
CA LYS A 68 -21.48 16.39 -0.91
C LYS A 68 -22.42 16.35 -2.11
N SER A 69 -22.46 15.22 -2.82
CA SER A 69 -23.39 15.04 -3.94
C SER A 69 -24.84 15.01 -3.45
N GLU A 70 -25.09 14.36 -2.32
CA GLU A 70 -26.43 14.35 -1.69
C GLU A 70 -26.85 15.76 -1.21
N GLU A 71 -25.96 16.47 -0.50
CA GLU A 71 -26.20 17.85 -0.07
C GLU A 71 -26.55 18.78 -1.25
N LEU A 72 -25.83 18.63 -2.37
CA LEU A 72 -26.09 19.40 -3.60
C LEU A 72 -27.46 19.08 -4.19
N GLU A 73 -27.86 17.81 -4.21
CA GLU A 73 -29.17 17.42 -4.73
C GLU A 73 -30.32 17.96 -3.86
N ILE A 74 -30.17 17.95 -2.54
CA ILE A 74 -31.14 18.58 -1.62
C ILE A 74 -31.23 20.08 -1.90
N THR A 75 -30.09 20.76 -2.02
CA THR A 75 -30.01 22.20 -2.27
C THR A 75 -30.67 22.58 -3.60
N LYS A 76 -30.41 21.81 -4.67
CA LYS A 76 -31.05 22.01 -5.97
C LYS A 76 -32.57 21.83 -5.90
N LYS A 77 -33.05 20.80 -5.21
CA LYS A 77 -34.48 20.55 -5.02
C LYS A 77 -35.15 21.71 -4.28
N ALA A 78 -34.52 22.22 -3.22
CA ALA A 78 -35.02 23.38 -2.49
C ALA A 78 -35.07 24.63 -3.38
N ALA A 79 -33.99 24.93 -4.09
CA ALA A 79 -33.95 26.07 -5.01
C ALA A 79 -35.05 25.98 -6.09
N ALA A 80 -35.26 24.79 -6.65
CA ALA A 80 -36.32 24.55 -7.63
C ALA A 80 -37.73 24.71 -7.04
N TYR A 81 -37.95 24.28 -5.79
CA TYR A 81 -39.21 24.51 -5.07
C TYR A 81 -39.46 26.01 -4.89
N PHE A 82 -38.52 26.75 -4.30
CA PHE A 82 -38.66 28.18 -4.07
C PHE A 82 -38.89 28.97 -5.36
N ALA A 83 -38.18 28.65 -6.44
CA ALA A 83 -38.37 29.29 -7.75
C ALA A 83 -39.80 29.11 -8.32
N LYS A 84 -40.46 27.98 -8.02
CA LYS A 84 -41.85 27.73 -8.44
C LYS A 84 -42.89 28.48 -7.60
N HIS A 85 -42.56 28.80 -6.35
CA HIS A 85 -43.48 29.45 -5.40
C HIS A 85 -43.26 30.97 -5.25
N LEU A 86 -42.32 31.57 -5.98
CA LEU A 86 -42.05 33.03 -6.02
C LEU A 86 -42.89 33.78 -7.08
N LYS A 87 -44.03 33.24 -7.51
CA LYS A 87 -44.99 33.90 -8.42
C LYS A 87 -46.28 34.24 -7.71
#